data_AF-A0A2G9XP74-F1
#
_entry.id   AF-A0A2G9XP74-F1
#
_cell.length_a   1.000
_cell.length_b   1.000
_cell.length_c   1.000
_cell.angle_alpha   90.00
_cell.angle_beta   90.00
_cell.angle_gamma   90.00
#
_symmetry.space_group_name_H-M   'P 1'
#
loop_
_entity.id
_entity.type
_entity.pdbx_description
1 polymer ?
#
loop_
_entity_poly.entity_id
_entity_poly.type
_entity_poly.pdbx_seq_one_letter_code
_entity_poly.pdbx_strand_id
1 'polypeptide(L)' 'MIIIPAIDLKEGKCVRLSKGDFGQTTVYADDPA' A
#
# COMPACT_ATOMS: atom_id res chain seq x y z
N MET A 1 12.76 4.31 21.12
CA MET A 1 11.64 4.30 20.14
C MET A 1 12.13 3.58 18.90
N ILE A 2 11.41 2.57 18.42
CA ILE A 2 11.76 1.82 17.20
C ILE A 2 10.74 2.21 16.13
N ILE A 3 11.19 2.60 14.94
CA ILE A 3 10.34 2.90 13.80
C ILE A 3 10.26 1.64 12.94
N ILE A 4 9.05 1.24 12.59
CA ILE A 4 8.80 0.10 11.69
C ILE A 4 8.09 0.64 10.45
N PRO A 5 8.81 0.84 9.33
CA PRO A 5 8.21 1.20 8.05
C PRO A 5 7.26 0.10 7.58
N ALA A 6 6.19 0.49 6.88
CA ALA A 6 5.22 -0.45 6.32
C ALA A 6 4.69 0.03 4.96
N ILE A 7 4.42 -0.92 4.08
CA ILE A 7 3.72 -0.74 2.81
C ILE A 7 2.62 -1.79 2.71
N ASP A 8 1.58 -1.49 1.92
CA ASP A 8 0.52 -2.44 1.64
C ASP A 8 0.73 -2.99 0.22
N LEU A 9 0.57 -4.31 0.07
CA LEU A 9 0.68 -4.99 -1.20
C LEU A 9 -0.67 -5.60 -1.59
N LYS A 10 -1.08 -5.36 -2.84
CA LYS A 10 -2.25 -6.00 -3.44
C LYS A 10 -1.95 -6.34 -4.88
N GLU A 11 -2.11 -7.61 -5.26
CA GLU A 11 -1.90 -8.09 -6.63
C GLU A 11 -0.52 -7.71 -7.20
N GLY A 12 0.52 -7.75 -6.36
CA GLY A 12 1.88 -7.37 -6.73
C GLY A 12 2.17 -5.87 -6.74
N LYS A 13 1.16 -5.01 -6.53
CA LYS A 13 1.32 -3.55 -6.55
C LYS A 13 1.50 -2.98 -5.15
N CYS A 14 2.27 -1.89 -5.03
CA CYS A 14 2.32 -1.08 -3.83
C CYS A 14 1.13 -0.12 -3.80
N VAL A 15 0.31 -0.24 -2.75
CA VAL A 15 -0.95 0.49 -2.63
C VAL A 15 -1.13 1.11 -1.24
N ARG A 16 -2.12 2.01 -1.12
CA ARG A 16 -2.69 2.43 0.16
C ARG A 16 -4.20 2.56 0.02
N LEU A 17 -4.92 2.08 1.03
CA LEU A 17 -6.35 2.25 1.17
C LEU A 17 -6.66 3.44 2.07
N SER A 18 -7.59 4.31 1.67
CA SER A 18 -8.12 5.34 2.58
C SER A 18 -8.98 4.68 3.64
N LYS A 19 -8.56 4.71 4.91
CA LYS A 19 -9.28 4.08 6.05
C LYS A 19 -9.64 2.59 5.83
N GLY A 20 -8.87 1.87 5.02
CA GLY A 20 -9.13 0.46 4.68
C GLY A 20 -10.20 0.23 3.60
N ASP A 21 -10.69 1.28 2.94
CA ASP A 21 -11.69 1.18 1.88
C ASP A 21 -11.04 0.87 0.52
N PHE A 22 -11.33 -0.32 -0.01
CA PHE A 22 -10.88 -0.78 -1.34
C PHE A 22 -11.41 0.08 -2.49
N GLY A 23 -12.57 0.72 -2.35
CA GLY A 23 -13.07 1.67 -3.34
C GLY A 23 -12.22 2.94 -3.46
N GLN A 24 -11.37 3.21 -2.47
CA GLN A 24 -10.47 4.37 -2.40
C GLN A 24 -9.01 3.92 -2.30
N THR A 25 -8.60 3.11 -3.28
CA THR A 25 -7.22 2.63 -3.42
C THR A 25 -6.37 3.62 -4.22
N THR A 26 -5.20 3.96 -3.72
CA THR A 26 -4.14 4.65 -4.49
C THR A 26 -3.02 3.67 -4.81
N VAL A 27 -2.61 3.59 -6.07
CA VAL A 27 -1.44 2.81 -6.51
C VAL A 27 -0.23 3.74 -6.56
N TYR A 28 0.87 3.34 -5.89
CA TYR A 28 2.13 4.09 -5.87
C TYR A 28 3.19 3.47 -6.78
N ALA A 29 3.17 2.15 -6.95
CA ALA A 29 4.04 1.43 -7.88
C ALA A 29 3.36 0.14 -8.35
N ASP A 30 3.47 -0.15 -9.65
CA ASP A 30 2.92 -1.38 -10.24
C ASP A 30 3.80 -2.61 -10.00
N ASP A 31 5.10 -2.40 -9.82
CA ASP A 31 6.08 -3.43 -9.46
C ASP A 31 7.05 -2.84 -8.41
N PRO A 32 6.85 -3.13 -7.11
CA PRO A 32 7.65 -2.57 -6.02
C PRO A 32 8.88 -3.41 -5.65
N ALA A 33 9.18 -4.48 -6.41
CA ALA A 33 10.36 -5.33 -6.19
C ALA A 33 11.66 -4.68 -6.69
#